data_AF-A0A1M7QKK7-F1
#
_entry.id   AF-A0A1M7QKK7-F1
#
_cell.length_a   1.000
_cell.length_b   1.000
_cell.length_c   1.000
_cell.angle_alpha   90.00
_cell.angle_beta   90.00
_cell.angle_gamma   90.00
#
_symmetry.space_group_name_H-M   'P 1'
#
loop_
_entity.id
_entity.type
_entity.pdbx_description
1 polymer ?
#
loop_
_entity_poly.entity_id
_entity_poly.type
_entity_poly.pdbx_seq_one_letter_code
_entity_poly.pdbx_strand_id
1 'polypeptide(L)' 'MFFNFRYPVILFILSLAGFMIGVAFKVMHWPGGLLITGSMIMVQVIAIIWLIIIIVKSPKS' A
#
# COMPACT_ATOMS: atom_id res chain seq x y z
N MET A 1 5.13 -17.22 16.72
CA MET A 1 4.39 -16.50 15.65
C MET A 1 5.40 -15.80 14.77
N PHE A 2 5.52 -16.20 13.50
CA PHE A 2 6.43 -15.55 12.56
C PHE A 2 5.86 -14.19 12.13
N PHE A 3 6.17 -13.13 12.87
CA PHE A 3 5.88 -11.77 12.46
C PHE A 3 6.81 -11.37 11.31
N ASN A 4 6.52 -11.86 10.11
CA ASN A 4 7.30 -11.53 8.93
C ASN A 4 6.92 -10.12 8.43
N PHE A 5 7.60 -9.10 8.97
CA PHE A 5 7.49 -7.68 8.55
C PHE A 5 7.73 -7.46 7.05
N ARG A 6 8.39 -8.41 6.38
CA ARG A 6 8.75 -8.33 4.97
C ARG A 6 7.55 -8.22 4.04
N TYR A 7 6.47 -8.96 4.30
CA TYR A 7 5.27 -8.96 3.46
C TYR A 7 4.51 -7.62 3.45
N PRO A 8 4.09 -7.04 4.59
CA PRO A 8 3.38 -5.75 4.59
C PRO A 8 4.25 -4.61 4.03
N VAL A 9 5.58 -4.65 4.25
CA VAL A 9 6.51 -3.65 3.71
C VAL A 9 6.62 -3.73 2.20
N ILE A 10 6.75 -4.94 1.62
CA ILE A 10 6.75 -5.11 0.17
C ILE A 10 5.43 -4.62 -0.44
N LEU A 11 4.31 -4.96 0.19
CA LEU A 11 2.97 -4.53 -0.24
C LEU A 11 2.83 -3.00 -0.20
N PHE A 12 3.37 -2.36 0.85
CA PHE A 12 3.42 -0.90 0.97
C PHE A 12 4.21 -0.27 -0.17
N ILE A 13 5.43 -0.74 -0.44
CA ILE A 13 6.29 -0.21 -1.51
C ILE A 13 5.64 -0.39 -2.89
N LEU A 14 5.07 -1.56 -3.16
CA LEU A 14 4.35 -1.82 -4.42
C LEU A 14 3.14 -0.92 -4.59
N SER A 15 2.35 -0.72 -3.53
CA SER A 15 1.18 0.17 -3.56
C SER A 15 1.58 1.63 -3.80
N LEU A 16 2.74 2.06 -3.30
CA LEU A 16 3.27 3.40 -3.49
C LEU A 16 3.73 3.63 -4.94
N ALA A 17 4.41 2.64 -5.53
CA ALA A 17 4.75 2.67 -6.96
C ALA A 17 3.48 2.69 -7.84
N GLY A 18 2.49 1.86 -7.53
CA GLY A 18 1.21 1.83 -8.24
C GLY A 18 0.42 3.13 -8.10
N PHE A 19 0.46 3.76 -6.93
CA PHE A 19 -0.14 5.08 -6.69
C PHE A 19 0.49 6.16 -7.56
N MET A 20 1.84 6.20 -7.64
CA MET A 20 2.56 7.15 -8.50
C MET A 20 2.18 6.98 -9.98
N ILE A 21 2.03 5.73 -10.44
CA ILE A 21 1.55 5.41 -11.79
C ILE A 21 0.11 5.89 -11.98
N GLY A 22 -0.78 5.65 -11.02
CA GLY A 22 -2.16 6.13 -11.05
C GLY A 22 -2.27 7.64 -11.14
N VAL A 23 -1.44 8.37 -10.37
CA VAL A 23 -1.36 9.83 -10.41
C VAL A 23 -0.85 10.31 -11.76
N ALA A 24 0.19 9.66 -12.31
CA ALA A 24 0.67 9.99 -13.66
C ALA A 24 -0.43 9.84 -14.71
N PHE A 25 -1.20 8.73 -14.68
CA PHE A 25 -2.34 8.54 -15.58
C PHE A 25 -3.47 9.56 -15.35
N LYS A 26 -3.68 9.99 -14.11
CA LYS A 26 -4.64 11.06 -13.78
C LYS A 26 -4.21 12.40 -14.37
N VAL A 27 -2.92 12.75 -14.30
CA VAL A 27 -2.36 13.96 -14.92
C VAL A 27 -2.46 13.91 -16.44
N MET A 28 -2.24 12.74 -17.03
CA MET A 28 -2.40 12.50 -18.48
C MET A 28 -3.87 12.46 -18.95
N HIS A 29 -4.85 12.72 -18.07
CA HIS A 29 -6.29 12.66 -18.35
C HIS A 29 -6.77 11.31 -18.92
N TRP A 30 -6.03 10.24 -18.66
CA TRP A 30 -6.34 8.94 -19.24
C TRP A 30 -7.61 8.36 -18.59
N PRO A 31 -8.55 7.81 -19.38
CA PRO A 31 -9.77 7.21 -18.84
C PRO A 31 -9.39 6.04 -17.94
N GLY A 32 -9.65 6.18 -16.63
CA GLY A 32 -9.29 5.19 -15.62
C GLY A 32 -8.19 5.63 -14.64
N GLY A 33 -7.50 6.75 -14.86
CA GLY A 33 -6.48 7.25 -13.92
C GLY A 33 -7.03 7.48 -12.51
N LEU A 34 -8.29 7.95 -12.40
CA LEU A 34 -8.98 8.09 -11.11
C LEU A 34 -9.21 6.75 -10.40
N LEU A 35 -9.62 5.72 -11.15
CA LEU A 35 -9.89 4.38 -10.63
C LEU A 35 -8.60 3.72 -10.12
N ILE A 36 -7.53 3.81 -10.91
CA ILE A 36 -6.21 3.28 -10.54
C ILE A 36 -5.70 3.97 -9.27
N THR A 37 -5.74 5.32 -9.24
CA THR A 37 -5.32 6.08 -8.06
C THR A 37 -6.14 5.70 -6.81
N GLY A 38 -7.47 5.62 -6.94
CA GLY A 38 -8.37 5.25 -5.84
C GLY A 38 -8.11 3.85 -5.30
N SER A 39 -7.95 2.87 -6.20
CA SER A 39 -7.64 1.49 -5.82
C SER A 39 -6.31 1.37 -5.08
N MET A 40 -5.28 2.09 -5.50
CA MET A 40 -3.96 2.05 -4.88
C MET A 40 -3.94 2.72 -3.51
N ILE A 41 -4.74 3.77 -3.29
CA ILE A 41 -4.94 4.36 -1.95
C ILE A 41 -5.54 3.33 -0.99
N MET A 42 -6.56 2.58 -1.41
CA MET A 42 -7.18 1.55 -0.56
C MET A 42 -6.18 0.46 -0.18
N VAL A 43 -5.37 -0.01 -1.14
CA VAL A 43 -4.31 -1.00 -0.87
C VAL A 43 -3.26 -0.45 0.10
N GLN A 44 -2.91 0.83 -0.01
CA GLN A 44 -1.93 1.47 0.86
C GLN A 44 -2.44 1.55 2.31
N VAL A 45 -3.72 1.88 2.52
CA VAL A 45 -4.35 1.89 3.84
C VAL A 45 -4.34 0.50 4.48
N ILE A 46 -4.66 -0.55 3.70
CA ILE A 46 -4.64 -1.94 4.18
C ILE A 46 -3.22 -2.35 4.56
N ALA A 47 -2.21 -2.00 3.76
CA ALA A 47 -0.81 -2.28 4.04
C ALA A 47 -0.35 -1.61 5.35
N ILE A 48 -0.73 -0.36 5.60
CA ILE A 48 -0.43 0.36 6.84
C ILE A 48 -1.09 -0.31 8.04
N ILE A 49 -2.38 -0.64 7.96
CA ILE A 49 -3.10 -1.33 9.05
C ILE A 49 -2.43 -2.66 9.38
N TRP A 50 -2.05 -3.44 8.37
CA TRP A 50 -1.38 -4.72 8.58
C TRP A 50 -0.01 -4.55 9.25
N LEU A 51 0.74 -3.52 8.86
CA LEU A 51 2.04 -3.19 9.46
C LEU A 51 1.87 -2.79 10.93
N ILE A 52 0.85 -1.98 11.27
CA ILE A 52 0.50 -1.62 12.65
C ILE A 52 0.15 -2.87 13.47
N ILE A 53 -0.69 -3.78 12.94
CA ILE A 53 -1.05 -5.03 13.62
C ILE A 53 0.19 -5.87 13.92
N ILE A 54 1.11 -5.98 12.95
CA ILE A 54 2.34 -6.74 13.12
C ILE A 54 3.23 -6.08 14.19
N ILE A 55 3.37 -4.75 14.21
CA ILE A 55 4.14 -4.04 15.24
C ILE A 55 3.52 -4.25 16.63
N VAL A 56 2.20 -4.09 16.76
CA VAL A 56 1.49 -4.20 18.05
C VAL A 56 1.55 -5.64 18.59
N LYS A 57 1.39 -6.64 17.71
CA LYS A 57 1.45 -8.05 18.10
C LYS A 57 2.87 -8.58 18.22
N SER A 58 3.87 -7.86 17.71
CA SER A 58 5.28 -8.24 17.87
C SER A 58 5.60 -8.21 19.36
N PRO A 59 5.89 -9.35 20.02
CA PRO A 59 6.27 -9.35 21.41
C PRO A 59 7.51 -8.47 21.55
N LYS A 60 7.38 -7.40 22.35
CA LYS A 60 8.55 -6.62 22.79
C LYS A 60 9.41 -7.59 23.59
N SER A 61 10.52 -8.02 23.00
CA SER A 61 11.63 -8.57 23.77
C SER A 61 12.26 -7.47 24.60
#